data_AF-A0A959JK92-F1
#
_entry.id   AF-A0A959JK92-F1
#
_cell.length_a   1.000
_cell.length_b   1.000
_cell.length_c   1.000
_cell.angle_alpha   90.00
_cell.angle_beta   90.00
_cell.angle_gamma   90.00
#
_symmetry.space_group_name_H-M   'P 1'
#
loop_
_entity.id
_entity.type
_entity.pdbx_description
1 polymer ?
#
loop_
_entity_poly.entity_id
_entity_poly.type
_entity_poly.pdbx_seq_one_letter_code
_entity_poly.pdbx_strand_id
1 'polypeptide(L)'
;NSFEDGGNSCAYDVAQEVKKLKALDISGIILDLRNNAGGSLNDVVEMSGLFIESGPIVQVKDRRNKPMLHEDKDKSVLYNGPFIIMVNHFSASASEIIAAAMQDYGRAIIVGSKSTFGKGTVQRFFDLDQGIRGYDDLKPLGNVKMTVQKFYRVNGGSTQLKGVIPDIILPDTYQYIETGEKEYDNPLAWTEIDPVPYEQHVVVLEHKDKVIQASNERVKNNKEFNLILDGAKQLKENRDKSVYPLKLNDYRAMIDRRNEESKKYDDILKNDIEGLSVTNLPSDLQKINMDESNKARNDEFIGDLKKDIYIEETLHIMRDMIKMERSFAALQDRVKS
;
A
#
# COMPACT_ATOMS: atom_id res chain seq x y z
N ASN A 1 -21.01 -13.15 -0.91
CA ASN A 1 -19.66 -13.64 -0.55
C ASN A 1 -18.95 -14.09 -1.81
N SER A 2 -18.00 -13.30 -2.31
CA SER A 2 -17.33 -13.43 -3.61
C SER A 2 -16.13 -14.38 -3.61
N PHE A 3 -16.06 -15.33 -2.68
CA PHE A 3 -14.86 -16.14 -2.42
C PHE A 3 -14.99 -17.61 -2.86
N GLU A 4 -16.00 -17.94 -3.68
CA GLU A 4 -16.14 -19.24 -4.34
C GLU A 4 -15.96 -19.10 -5.86
N ASP A 5 -15.74 -20.23 -6.54
CA ASP A 5 -15.52 -20.32 -7.99
C ASP A 5 -16.51 -19.46 -8.80
N GLY A 6 -15.98 -18.51 -9.56
CA GLY A 6 -16.75 -17.52 -10.33
C GLY A 6 -17.05 -16.19 -9.60
N GLY A 7 -16.53 -16.00 -8.39
CA GLY A 7 -16.57 -14.72 -7.66
C GLY A 7 -15.55 -13.70 -8.18
N ASN A 8 -15.76 -12.41 -7.83
CA ASN A 8 -14.84 -11.34 -8.18
C ASN A 8 -13.49 -11.55 -7.45
N SER A 9 -12.40 -11.66 -8.22
CA SER A 9 -11.03 -11.76 -7.71
C SER A 9 -10.24 -10.52 -8.13
N CYS A 10 -9.63 -9.83 -7.16
CA CYS A 10 -8.77 -8.70 -7.51
C CYS A 10 -7.47 -9.14 -8.20
N ALA A 11 -7.01 -10.38 -7.97
CA ALA A 11 -5.86 -10.92 -8.69
C ALA A 11 -6.14 -11.06 -10.19
N TYR A 12 -7.33 -11.57 -10.53
CA TYR A 12 -7.77 -11.65 -11.92
C TYR A 12 -7.87 -10.26 -12.57
N ASP A 13 -8.53 -9.31 -11.91
CA ASP A 13 -8.68 -7.94 -12.44
C ASP A 13 -7.33 -7.26 -12.64
N VAL A 14 -6.42 -7.35 -11.67
CA VAL A 14 -5.06 -6.82 -11.79
C VAL A 14 -4.30 -7.49 -12.94
N ALA A 15 -4.43 -8.80 -13.13
CA ALA A 15 -3.82 -9.49 -14.26
C ALA A 15 -4.37 -8.98 -15.61
N GLN A 16 -5.66 -8.64 -15.70
CA GLN A 16 -6.21 -8.04 -16.92
C GLN A 16 -5.68 -6.62 -17.15
N GLU A 17 -5.61 -5.78 -16.11
CA GLU A 17 -5.07 -4.43 -16.23
C GLU A 17 -3.58 -4.45 -16.62
N VAL A 18 -2.78 -5.36 -16.05
CA VAL A 18 -1.37 -5.56 -16.45
C VAL A 18 -1.27 -5.96 -17.93
N LYS A 19 -2.15 -6.83 -18.44
CA LYS A 19 -2.17 -7.20 -19.87
C LYS A 19 -2.47 -5.99 -20.75
N LYS A 20 -3.45 -5.15 -20.39
CA LYS A 20 -3.76 -3.91 -21.13
C LYS A 20 -2.58 -2.95 -21.13
N LEU A 21 -1.95 -2.73 -19.98
CA LEU A 21 -0.78 -1.86 -19.87
C LEU A 21 0.38 -2.37 -20.73
N LYS A 22 0.68 -3.68 -20.68
CA LYS A 22 1.71 -4.30 -21.53
C LYS A 22 1.44 -4.12 -23.02
N ALA A 23 0.18 -4.22 -23.45
CA ALA A 23 -0.20 -4.02 -24.85
C ALA A 23 0.06 -2.58 -25.35
N LEU A 24 0.21 -1.62 -24.43
CA LEU A 24 0.57 -0.22 -24.71
C LEU A 24 2.07 0.07 -24.54
N ASP A 25 2.89 -0.96 -24.34
CA ASP A 25 4.35 -0.85 -24.28
C ASP A 25 4.84 0.13 -23.18
N ILE A 26 4.17 0.11 -22.03
CA ILE A 26 4.49 0.95 -20.87
C ILE A 26 5.94 0.75 -20.39
N SER A 27 6.50 1.78 -19.77
CA SER A 27 7.87 1.73 -19.23
C SER A 27 7.96 1.24 -17.79
N GLY A 28 6.85 1.21 -17.04
CA GLY A 28 6.86 0.84 -15.62
C GLY A 28 5.45 0.72 -15.04
N ILE A 29 5.30 -0.04 -13.95
CA ILE A 29 4.05 -0.16 -13.19
C ILE A 29 4.25 0.37 -11.78
N ILE A 30 3.31 1.19 -11.33
CA ILE A 30 3.15 1.56 -9.92
C ILE A 30 1.88 0.88 -9.42
N LEU A 31 2.00 0.02 -8.40
CA LEU A 31 0.86 -0.54 -7.67
C LEU A 31 0.60 0.31 -6.43
N ASP A 32 -0.46 1.10 -6.44
CA ASP A 32 -0.82 1.95 -5.32
C ASP A 32 -1.71 1.20 -4.31
N LEU A 33 -1.14 0.88 -3.14
CA LEU A 33 -1.82 0.23 -2.02
C LEU A 33 -2.07 1.20 -0.86
N ARG A 34 -1.89 2.51 -1.05
CA ARG A 34 -2.24 3.51 -0.04
C ARG A 34 -3.71 3.36 0.33
N ASN A 35 -4.02 3.41 1.62
CA ASN A 35 -5.37 3.25 2.15
C ASN A 35 -6.02 1.88 1.89
N ASN A 36 -5.26 0.88 1.42
CA ASN A 36 -5.78 -0.47 1.20
C ASN A 36 -5.64 -1.35 2.46
N ALA A 37 -6.76 -1.57 3.16
CA ALA A 37 -6.83 -2.35 4.40
C ALA A 37 -6.67 -3.88 4.22
N GLY A 38 -6.41 -4.34 2.99
CA GLY A 38 -6.19 -5.73 2.62
C GLY A 38 -7.45 -6.44 2.14
N GLY A 39 -7.41 -7.77 2.11
CA GLY A 39 -8.46 -8.58 1.52
C GLY A 39 -8.12 -10.07 1.54
N SER A 40 -8.38 -10.76 0.44
CA SER A 40 -8.15 -12.20 0.29
C SER A 40 -6.67 -12.55 0.35
N LEU A 41 -6.34 -13.57 1.15
CA LEU A 41 -5.00 -14.16 1.18
C LEU A 41 -4.69 -14.90 -0.14
N ASN A 42 -5.70 -15.49 -0.77
CA ASN A 42 -5.49 -16.21 -2.03
C ASN A 42 -5.18 -15.22 -3.16
N ASP A 43 -5.96 -14.13 -3.26
CA ASP A 43 -5.75 -13.13 -4.31
C ASP A 43 -4.36 -12.50 -4.20
N VAL A 44 -3.85 -12.25 -2.99
CA VAL A 44 -2.52 -11.66 -2.86
C VAL A 44 -1.39 -12.62 -3.24
N VAL A 45 -1.57 -13.93 -3.02
CA VAL A 45 -0.61 -14.96 -3.46
C VAL A 45 -0.61 -15.03 -4.99
N GLU A 46 -1.79 -15.13 -5.61
CA GLU A 46 -1.93 -15.15 -7.07
C GLU A 46 -1.42 -13.86 -7.73
N MET A 47 -1.74 -12.70 -7.15
CA MET A 47 -1.28 -11.40 -7.64
C MET A 47 0.23 -11.23 -7.50
N SER A 48 0.86 -11.83 -6.48
CA SER A 48 2.32 -11.81 -6.33
C SER A 48 3.00 -12.61 -7.45
N GLY A 49 2.41 -13.74 -7.86
CA GLY A 49 2.88 -14.56 -8.98
C GLY A 49 2.89 -13.86 -10.33
N LEU A 50 2.15 -12.75 -10.49
CA LEU A 50 2.22 -11.94 -11.71
C LEU A 50 3.61 -11.32 -11.94
N PHE A 51 4.44 -11.22 -10.90
CA PHE A 51 5.69 -10.46 -10.91
C PHE A 51 6.95 -11.29 -10.63
N ILE A 52 6.83 -12.52 -10.11
CA ILE A 52 7.96 -13.43 -9.83
C ILE A 52 7.72 -14.77 -10.51
N GLU A 53 8.76 -15.60 -10.70
CA GLU A 53 8.57 -16.88 -11.36
C GLU A 53 7.77 -17.84 -10.52
N SER A 54 8.17 -18.14 -9.29
CA SER A 54 7.44 -19.04 -8.39
C SER A 54 8.10 -18.98 -7.03
N GLY A 55 7.41 -19.45 -5.98
CA GLY A 55 8.00 -19.59 -4.66
C GLY A 55 7.11 -19.08 -3.54
N PRO A 56 7.61 -19.14 -2.30
CA PRO A 56 6.83 -18.75 -1.13
C PRO A 56 6.50 -17.26 -1.15
N ILE A 57 5.26 -16.90 -0.83
CA ILE A 57 4.84 -15.50 -0.67
C ILE A 57 4.71 -15.15 0.81
N VAL A 58 4.16 -16.07 1.60
CA VAL A 58 3.87 -15.84 3.02
C VAL A 58 3.78 -17.15 3.78
N GLN A 59 4.24 -17.13 5.03
CA GLN A 59 4.08 -18.24 5.97
C GLN A 59 2.94 -17.93 6.94
N VAL A 60 1.97 -18.83 7.08
CA VAL A 60 0.84 -18.67 8.01
C VAL A 60 0.92 -19.74 9.10
N LYS A 61 0.95 -19.30 10.37
CA LYS A 61 1.10 -20.20 11.51
C LYS A 61 -0.08 -20.06 12.47
N ASP A 62 -0.73 -21.16 12.78
CA ASP A 62 -1.69 -21.24 13.88
C ASP A 62 -0.99 -21.50 15.23
N ARG A 63 -1.76 -21.71 16.29
CA ARG A 63 -1.22 -21.89 17.65
C ARG A 63 -0.48 -23.22 17.86
N ARG A 64 -0.81 -24.28 17.12
CA ARG A 64 -0.40 -25.67 17.42
C ARG A 64 0.47 -26.29 16.33
N ASN A 65 0.23 -25.92 15.08
CA ASN A 65 0.84 -26.54 13.92
C ASN A 65 2.11 -25.81 13.47
N LYS A 66 2.87 -26.49 12.62
CA LYS A 66 3.97 -25.88 11.88
C LYS A 66 3.44 -24.79 10.95
N PRO A 67 4.25 -23.78 10.59
CA PRO A 67 3.89 -22.79 9.59
C PRO A 67 3.48 -23.48 8.27
N MET A 68 2.36 -23.05 7.70
CA MET A 68 1.94 -23.43 6.36
C MET A 68 2.47 -22.40 5.37
N LEU A 69 3.01 -22.90 4.26
CA LEU A 69 3.53 -22.07 3.19
C LEU A 69 2.42 -21.77 2.19
N HIS A 70 2.21 -20.49 1.91
CA HIS A 70 1.44 -20.05 0.75
C HIS A 70 2.42 -19.59 -0.31
N GLU A 71 2.41 -20.26 -1.45
CA GLU A 71 3.39 -20.12 -2.52
C GLU A 71 2.68 -19.99 -3.86
N ASP A 72 3.30 -19.26 -4.77
CA ASP A 72 2.95 -19.33 -6.17
C ASP A 72 3.65 -20.55 -6.80
N LYS A 73 2.89 -21.29 -7.60
CA LYS A 73 3.31 -22.54 -8.25
C LYS A 73 3.36 -22.43 -9.77
N ASP A 74 2.78 -21.38 -10.34
CA ASP A 74 2.87 -21.12 -11.77
C ASP A 74 4.18 -20.41 -12.06
N LYS A 75 5.00 -20.95 -12.98
CA LYS A 75 6.29 -20.36 -13.36
C LYS A 75 6.18 -19.13 -14.26
N SER A 76 4.96 -18.78 -14.68
CA SER A 76 4.73 -17.74 -15.68
C SER A 76 4.78 -16.35 -15.06
N VAL A 77 5.66 -15.49 -15.58
CA VAL A 77 5.75 -14.10 -15.16
C VAL A 77 4.93 -13.23 -16.10
N LEU A 78 3.86 -12.64 -15.58
CA LEU A 78 3.04 -11.74 -16.40
C LEU A 78 3.76 -10.43 -16.68
N TYR A 79 4.46 -9.84 -15.70
CA TYR A 79 5.19 -8.58 -15.87
C TYR A 79 6.61 -8.63 -15.30
N ASN A 80 7.59 -8.39 -16.16
CA ASN A 80 9.02 -8.43 -15.85
C ASN A 80 9.70 -7.05 -15.94
N GLY A 81 8.93 -5.97 -16.06
CA GLY A 81 9.46 -4.61 -16.14
C GLY A 81 9.62 -3.92 -14.77
N PRO A 82 10.03 -2.63 -14.79
CA PRO A 82 10.12 -1.76 -13.62
C PRO A 82 8.85 -1.75 -12.77
N PHE A 83 8.97 -2.07 -11.48
CA PHE A 83 7.82 -2.20 -10.58
C PHE A 83 8.05 -1.51 -9.24
N ILE A 84 7.10 -0.66 -8.84
CA ILE A 84 7.09 0.04 -7.57
C ILE A 84 5.76 -0.22 -6.86
N ILE A 85 5.78 -0.36 -5.54
CA ILE A 85 4.57 -0.46 -4.72
C ILE A 85 4.51 0.72 -3.77
N MET A 86 3.42 1.49 -3.83
CA MET A 86 3.16 2.58 -2.89
C MET A 86 2.34 2.08 -1.71
N VAL A 87 2.74 2.44 -0.49
CA VAL A 87 2.04 2.06 0.74
C VAL A 87 1.93 3.24 1.70
N ASN A 88 0.99 3.18 2.64
CA ASN A 88 0.93 4.16 3.73
C ASN A 88 0.57 3.51 5.06
N HIS A 89 0.46 4.32 6.12
CA HIS A 89 0.05 3.90 7.46
C HIS A 89 -1.28 3.11 7.51
N PHE A 90 -2.12 3.20 6.47
CA PHE A 90 -3.40 2.50 6.36
C PHE A 90 -3.36 1.26 5.46
N SER A 91 -2.24 1.01 4.77
CA SER A 91 -2.00 -0.25 4.08
C SER A 91 -1.90 -1.38 5.09
N ALA A 92 -2.74 -2.40 5.00
CA ALA A 92 -2.82 -3.44 6.02
C ALA A 92 -3.01 -4.85 5.43
N SER A 93 -2.69 -5.88 6.23
CA SER A 93 -3.02 -7.27 5.95
C SER A 93 -2.48 -7.74 4.59
N ALA A 94 -3.35 -8.09 3.62
CA ALA A 94 -2.93 -8.54 2.30
C ALA A 94 -2.01 -7.53 1.58
N SER A 95 -2.26 -6.22 1.72
CA SER A 95 -1.39 -5.19 1.14
C SER A 95 0.04 -5.28 1.69
N GLU A 96 0.19 -5.61 2.97
CA GLU A 96 1.49 -5.79 3.62
C GLU A 96 2.18 -7.08 3.16
N ILE A 97 1.40 -8.12 2.84
CA ILE A 97 1.95 -9.39 2.34
C ILE A 97 2.63 -9.20 0.99
N ILE A 98 1.96 -8.60 0.00
CA ILE A 98 2.59 -8.39 -1.32
C ILE A 98 3.74 -7.38 -1.24
N ALA A 99 3.60 -6.30 -0.46
CA ALA A 99 4.68 -5.34 -0.29
C ALA A 99 5.91 -6.00 0.35
N ALA A 100 5.72 -6.80 1.40
CA ALA A 100 6.82 -7.53 2.05
C ALA A 100 7.45 -8.57 1.14
N ALA A 101 6.65 -9.36 0.42
CA ALA A 101 7.17 -10.36 -0.51
C ALA A 101 7.98 -9.70 -1.61
N MET A 102 7.42 -8.71 -2.32
CA MET A 102 8.13 -8.03 -3.41
C MET A 102 9.39 -7.30 -2.94
N GLN A 103 9.41 -6.81 -1.70
CA GLN A 103 10.60 -6.26 -1.07
C GLN A 103 11.65 -7.35 -0.76
N ASP A 104 11.24 -8.46 -0.14
CA ASP A 104 12.13 -9.56 0.25
C ASP A 104 12.79 -10.20 -0.97
N TYR A 105 12.03 -10.40 -2.05
CA TYR A 105 12.53 -10.90 -3.34
C TYR A 105 13.39 -9.89 -4.11
N GLY A 106 13.48 -8.63 -3.65
CA GLY A 106 14.12 -7.56 -4.40
C GLY A 106 13.45 -7.28 -5.76
N ARG A 107 12.18 -7.64 -5.91
CA ARG A 107 11.42 -7.53 -7.16
C ARG A 107 10.86 -6.13 -7.38
N ALA A 108 10.52 -5.42 -6.29
CA ALA A 108 9.99 -4.06 -6.33
C ALA A 108 10.73 -3.15 -5.35
N ILE A 109 10.69 -1.85 -5.62
CA ILE A 109 10.98 -0.81 -4.62
C ILE A 109 9.67 -0.46 -3.92
N ILE A 110 9.66 -0.47 -2.59
CA ILE A 110 8.51 -0.04 -1.79
C ILE A 110 8.69 1.42 -1.40
N VAL A 111 7.67 2.24 -1.62
CA VAL A 111 7.68 3.70 -1.40
C VAL A 111 6.49 4.11 -0.53
N GLY A 112 6.68 5.04 0.40
CA GLY A 112 5.56 5.70 1.07
C GLY A 112 5.80 6.04 2.54
N SER A 113 4.78 5.89 3.38
CA SER A 113 4.85 6.28 4.81
C SER A 113 5.95 5.56 5.60
N LYS A 114 6.27 6.06 6.80
CA LYS A 114 7.28 5.49 7.71
C LYS A 114 7.11 3.97 7.96
N SER A 115 5.87 3.50 8.02
CA SER A 115 5.54 2.07 8.00
C SER A 115 4.09 1.88 7.54
N THR A 116 3.76 0.65 7.15
CA THR A 116 2.36 0.22 7.00
C THR A 116 1.70 -0.03 8.36
N PHE A 117 0.43 -0.47 8.35
CA PHE A 117 -0.42 -0.59 9.54
C PHE A 117 0.10 -1.57 10.60
N GLY A 118 0.76 -2.65 10.19
CA GLY A 118 1.29 -3.67 11.09
C GLY A 118 0.30 -4.75 11.50
N LYS A 119 -0.68 -5.10 10.65
CA LYS A 119 -1.66 -6.14 10.94
C LYS A 119 -1.12 -7.48 10.49
N GLY A 120 -0.51 -8.24 11.40
CA GLY A 120 0.11 -9.55 11.14
C GLY A 120 -0.76 -10.76 11.52
N THR A 121 -2.08 -10.57 11.66
CA THR A 121 -3.00 -11.62 12.12
C THR A 121 -4.12 -11.91 11.11
N VAL A 122 -4.54 -13.18 11.08
CA VAL A 122 -5.68 -13.66 10.30
C VAL A 122 -6.86 -13.88 11.24
N GLN A 123 -7.99 -13.29 10.87
CA GLN A 123 -9.25 -13.40 11.59
C GLN A 123 -10.24 -14.21 10.76
N ARG A 124 -10.98 -15.11 11.40
CA ARG A 124 -12.08 -15.86 10.77
C ARG A 124 -13.40 -15.51 11.43
N PHE A 125 -14.46 -15.51 10.63
CA PHE A 125 -15.83 -15.46 11.12
C PHE A 125 -16.32 -16.88 11.36
N PHE A 126 -16.91 -17.09 12.53
CA PHE A 126 -17.58 -18.31 12.93
C PHE A 126 -19.07 -18.02 13.01
N ASP A 127 -19.83 -18.62 12.10
CA ASP A 127 -21.28 -18.54 12.06
C ASP A 127 -21.89 -19.33 13.22
N LEU A 128 -22.57 -18.62 14.12
CA LEU A 128 -23.14 -19.23 15.31
C LEU A 128 -24.34 -20.12 14.98
N ASP A 129 -25.03 -19.88 13.87
CA ASP A 129 -26.16 -20.72 13.44
C ASP A 129 -25.70 -22.13 13.03
N GLN A 130 -24.45 -22.25 12.55
CA GLN A 130 -23.83 -23.53 12.21
C GLN A 130 -23.21 -24.22 13.43
N GLY A 131 -22.68 -23.44 14.37
CA GLY A 131 -22.01 -23.95 15.56
C GLY A 131 -22.96 -24.39 16.69
N ILE A 132 -24.15 -23.77 16.79
CA ILE A 132 -25.11 -23.99 17.88
C ILE A 132 -26.32 -24.77 17.34
N ARG A 133 -26.55 -25.97 17.90
CA ARG A 133 -27.72 -26.80 17.56
C ARG A 133 -28.94 -26.37 18.38
N GLY A 134 -30.11 -26.33 17.74
CA GLY A 134 -31.37 -25.88 18.34
C GLY A 134 -31.57 -24.37 18.26
N TYR A 135 -32.52 -23.85 19.05
CA TYR A 135 -32.88 -22.42 19.11
C TYR A 135 -33.30 -21.83 17.75
N ASP A 136 -33.98 -22.61 16.91
CA ASP A 136 -34.39 -22.16 15.58
C ASP A 136 -35.29 -20.91 15.63
N ASP A 137 -36.08 -20.76 16.69
CA ASP A 137 -36.93 -19.58 16.94
C ASP A 137 -36.13 -18.29 17.25
N LEU A 138 -34.84 -18.40 17.56
CA LEU A 138 -33.95 -17.28 17.88
C LEU A 138 -32.92 -16.98 16.77
N LYS A 139 -32.92 -17.75 15.68
CA LYS A 139 -32.01 -17.53 14.56
C LYS A 139 -32.44 -16.33 13.72
N PRO A 140 -31.51 -15.54 13.15
CA PRO A 140 -30.05 -15.78 13.15
C PRO A 140 -29.33 -15.28 14.41
N LEU A 141 -28.37 -16.07 14.88
CA LEU A 141 -27.57 -15.81 16.08
C LEU A 141 -26.35 -14.92 15.81
N GLY A 142 -26.04 -14.67 14.53
CA GLY A 142 -24.93 -13.82 14.10
C GLY A 142 -23.59 -14.55 14.04
N ASN A 143 -22.48 -13.79 14.10
CA ASN A 143 -21.13 -14.30 13.86
C ASN A 143 -20.15 -13.86 14.94
N VAL A 144 -19.16 -14.70 15.25
CA VAL A 144 -17.99 -14.35 16.06
C VAL A 144 -16.78 -14.18 15.16
N LYS A 145 -16.11 -13.03 15.25
CA LYS A 145 -14.83 -12.80 14.55
C LYS A 145 -13.68 -13.04 15.51
N MET A 146 -12.80 -14.00 15.20
CA MET A 146 -11.71 -14.39 16.09
C MET A 146 -10.39 -14.55 15.33
N THR A 147 -9.31 -14.08 15.95
CA THR A 147 -7.94 -14.29 15.47
C THR A 147 -7.55 -15.76 15.63
N VAL A 148 -7.12 -16.39 14.54
CA VAL A 148 -6.79 -17.82 14.51
C VAL A 148 -5.34 -18.10 14.13
N GLN A 149 -4.70 -17.19 13.39
CA GLN A 149 -3.36 -17.38 12.84
C GLN A 149 -2.58 -16.06 12.83
N LYS A 150 -1.25 -16.18 12.77
CA LYS A 150 -0.32 -15.09 12.42
C LYS A 150 0.29 -15.36 11.06
N PHE A 151 0.61 -14.31 10.31
CA PHE A 151 1.41 -14.44 9.11
C PHE A 151 2.81 -13.83 9.28
N TYR A 152 3.75 -14.40 8.54
CA TYR A 152 5.18 -14.12 8.59
C TYR A 152 5.70 -14.01 7.16
N ARG A 153 6.67 -13.12 6.98
CA ARG A 153 7.42 -12.92 5.75
C ARG A 153 8.21 -14.18 5.41
N VAL A 154 8.67 -14.26 4.16
CA VAL A 154 9.54 -15.35 3.69
C VAL A 154 10.89 -15.35 4.43
N ASN A 155 11.35 -14.18 4.86
CA ASN A 155 12.54 -14.00 5.69
C ASN A 155 12.33 -14.36 7.19
N GLY A 156 11.13 -14.82 7.57
CA GLY A 156 10.80 -15.28 8.94
C GLY A 156 10.23 -14.20 9.88
N GLY A 157 10.43 -12.91 9.59
CA GLY A 157 9.89 -11.81 10.40
C GLY A 157 8.38 -11.63 10.22
N SER A 158 7.64 -11.24 11.26
CA SER A 158 6.23 -10.86 11.12
C SER A 158 6.06 -9.38 10.74
N THR A 159 4.94 -9.02 10.09
CA THR A 159 4.50 -7.63 9.95
C THR A 159 3.79 -7.11 11.20
N GLN A 160 3.41 -7.98 12.15
CA GLN A 160 2.67 -7.60 13.36
C GLN A 160 3.34 -6.44 14.11
N LEU A 161 2.60 -5.35 14.38
CA LEU A 161 3.06 -4.08 15.01
C LEU A 161 4.08 -3.26 14.20
N LYS A 162 4.96 -3.89 13.42
CA LYS A 162 6.05 -3.21 12.70
C LYS A 162 5.66 -2.76 11.29
N GLY A 163 4.71 -3.45 10.66
CA GLY A 163 4.36 -3.30 9.26
C GLY A 163 5.51 -3.69 8.32
N VAL A 164 5.39 -3.22 7.08
CA VAL A 164 6.44 -3.13 6.08
C VAL A 164 7.02 -1.73 6.18
N ILE A 165 8.35 -1.65 6.33
CA ILE A 165 9.09 -0.39 6.26
C ILE A 165 9.49 -0.21 4.79
N PRO A 166 9.04 0.86 4.12
CA PRO A 166 9.41 1.10 2.73
C PRO A 166 10.92 1.28 2.53
N ASP A 167 11.39 1.02 1.31
CA ASP A 167 12.77 1.30 0.91
C ASP A 167 13.02 2.82 0.82
N ILE A 168 11.99 3.57 0.42
CA ILE A 168 12.00 5.03 0.34
C ILE A 168 10.84 5.55 1.17
N ILE A 169 11.15 6.32 2.21
CA ILE A 169 10.15 6.91 3.10
C ILE A 169 9.85 8.33 2.64
N LEU A 170 8.60 8.57 2.22
CA LEU A 170 8.09 9.89 1.87
C LEU A 170 7.42 10.52 3.10
N PRO A 171 7.71 11.79 3.42
CA PRO A 171 7.05 12.51 4.49
C PRO A 171 5.55 12.59 4.30
N ASP A 172 4.79 12.29 5.35
CA ASP A 172 3.34 12.43 5.35
C ASP A 172 2.80 13.13 6.61
N THR A 173 1.50 13.39 6.61
CA THR A 173 0.78 14.06 7.70
C THR A 173 0.87 13.32 9.05
N TYR A 174 1.11 12.01 9.03
CA TYR A 174 1.15 11.16 10.22
C TYR A 174 2.58 10.83 10.67
N GLN A 175 3.61 11.42 10.05
CA GLN A 175 5.03 11.13 10.28
C GLN A 175 5.45 11.02 11.76
N TYR A 176 4.88 11.85 12.62
CA TYR A 176 5.22 11.91 14.05
C TYR A 176 4.14 11.36 14.99
N ILE A 177 3.07 10.82 14.43
CA ILE A 177 1.93 10.26 15.14
C ILE A 177 2.02 8.75 15.06
N GLU A 178 1.98 8.08 16.21
CA GLU A 178 1.88 6.63 16.25
C GLU A 178 0.49 6.21 15.75
N THR A 179 0.48 5.32 14.75
CA THR A 179 -0.71 4.79 14.10
C THR A 179 -0.54 3.29 13.86
N GLY A 180 -1.62 2.60 13.53
CA GLY A 180 -1.61 1.18 13.18
C GLY A 180 -1.97 0.25 14.33
N GLU A 181 -1.73 -1.04 14.13
CA GLU A 181 -2.09 -2.14 15.05
C GLU A 181 -1.50 -1.94 16.46
N LYS A 182 -0.37 -1.25 16.58
CA LYS A 182 0.32 -0.97 17.86
C LYS A 182 -0.42 -0.02 18.78
N GLU A 183 -1.37 0.76 18.28
CA GLU A 183 -2.18 1.67 19.08
C GLU A 183 -3.38 0.96 19.73
N TYR A 184 -3.65 -0.31 19.40
CA TYR A 184 -4.72 -1.06 20.03
C TYR A 184 -4.39 -1.46 21.47
N ASP A 185 -5.41 -1.72 22.29
CA ASP A 185 -5.24 -2.04 23.71
C ASP A 185 -4.51 -3.36 23.97
N ASN A 186 -4.77 -4.38 23.13
CA ASN A 186 -4.30 -5.76 23.33
C ASN A 186 -3.77 -6.41 22.04
N PRO A 187 -2.88 -5.78 21.28
CA PRO A 187 -2.36 -6.36 20.06
C PRO A 187 -1.42 -7.52 20.40
N LEU A 188 -1.39 -8.53 19.54
CA LEU A 188 -0.41 -9.60 19.69
C LEU A 188 1.00 -9.04 19.48
N ALA A 189 1.95 -9.52 20.29
CA ALA A 189 3.36 -9.12 20.15
C ALA A 189 3.93 -9.52 18.78
N TRP A 190 4.92 -8.77 18.31
CA TRP A 190 5.75 -9.17 17.16
C TRP A 190 6.54 -10.44 17.50
N THR A 191 6.62 -11.35 16.54
CA THR A 191 7.33 -12.63 16.66
C THR A 191 8.01 -12.97 15.33
N GLU A 192 9.00 -13.86 15.37
CA GLU A 192 9.67 -14.41 14.19
C GLU A 192 9.61 -15.94 14.18
N ILE A 193 9.80 -16.52 13.01
CA ILE A 193 9.94 -17.96 12.76
C ILE A 193 11.10 -18.18 11.80
N ASP A 194 11.45 -19.45 11.55
CA ASP A 194 12.51 -19.77 10.60
C ASP A 194 12.19 -19.20 9.19
N PRO A 195 13.18 -18.60 8.50
CA PRO A 195 13.02 -18.21 7.11
C PRO A 195 12.87 -19.46 6.23
N VAL A 196 12.26 -19.27 5.07
CA VAL A 196 12.21 -20.27 3.99
C VAL A 196 13.16 -19.86 2.86
N PRO A 197 13.73 -20.79 2.10
CA PRO A 197 14.50 -20.44 0.90
C PRO A 197 13.60 -19.79 -0.15
N TYR A 198 14.07 -18.70 -0.76
CA TYR A 198 13.40 -18.02 -1.85
C TYR A 198 14.42 -17.28 -2.72
N GLU A 199 14.12 -17.15 -4.02
CA GLU A 199 14.90 -16.37 -4.99
C GLU A 199 14.00 -16.03 -6.20
N GLN A 200 14.37 -15.01 -6.96
CA GLN A 200 13.76 -14.69 -8.26
C GLN A 200 14.84 -14.21 -9.23
N HIS A 201 14.62 -14.40 -10.53
CA HIS A 201 15.56 -14.02 -11.58
C HIS A 201 14.94 -13.10 -12.65
N VAL A 202 13.75 -12.57 -12.38
CA VAL A 202 13.01 -11.64 -13.24
C VAL A 202 13.75 -10.32 -13.39
N VAL A 203 14.23 -9.74 -12.28
CA VAL A 203 14.89 -8.43 -12.22
C VAL A 203 16.01 -8.47 -11.19
N VAL A 204 17.12 -7.79 -11.50
CA VAL A 204 18.21 -7.53 -10.55
C VAL A 204 18.35 -6.03 -10.37
N LEU A 205 18.11 -5.54 -9.14
CA LEU A 205 18.27 -4.14 -8.77
C LEU A 205 19.67 -3.89 -8.17
N GLU A 206 20.71 -3.90 -9.02
CA GLU A 206 22.12 -3.73 -8.62
C GLU A 206 22.43 -2.33 -8.05
N HIS A 207 21.61 -1.34 -8.39
CA HIS A 207 21.82 0.07 -8.06
C HIS A 207 20.66 0.68 -7.24
N LYS A 208 19.87 -0.17 -6.56
CA LYS A 208 18.74 0.23 -5.71
C LYS A 208 19.12 1.33 -4.72
N ASP A 209 20.28 1.22 -4.07
CA ASP A 209 20.75 2.22 -3.09
C ASP A 209 20.96 3.61 -3.72
N LYS A 210 21.38 3.69 -4.99
CA LYS A 210 21.54 4.97 -5.70
C LYS A 210 20.19 5.60 -6.03
N VAL A 211 19.21 4.77 -6.41
CA VAL A 211 17.82 5.21 -6.62
C VAL A 211 17.24 5.78 -5.32
N ILE A 212 17.45 5.08 -4.19
CA ILE A 212 17.02 5.53 -2.86
C ILE A 212 17.69 6.86 -2.49
N GLN A 213 19.00 6.99 -2.71
CA GLN A 213 19.74 8.24 -2.43
C GLN A 213 19.22 9.42 -3.25
N ALA A 214 18.99 9.23 -4.55
CA ALA A 214 18.49 10.27 -5.44
C ALA A 214 17.11 10.80 -4.99
N SER A 215 16.21 9.89 -4.58
CA SER A 215 14.90 10.26 -4.04
C SER A 215 15.02 11.02 -2.72
N ASN A 216 15.82 10.52 -1.77
CA ASN A 216 16.02 11.17 -0.48
C ASN A 216 16.57 12.60 -0.64
N GLU A 217 17.46 12.82 -1.61
CA GLU A 217 17.97 14.17 -1.93
C GLU A 217 16.90 15.08 -2.52
N ARG A 218 16.06 14.58 -3.44
CA ARG A 218 14.92 15.36 -3.98
C ARG A 218 13.92 15.73 -2.89
N VAL A 219 13.47 14.75 -2.11
CA VAL A 219 12.48 14.93 -1.04
C VAL A 219 12.98 15.92 0.01
N LYS A 220 14.26 15.83 0.41
CA LYS A 220 14.86 16.76 1.37
C LYS A 220 14.84 18.22 0.88
N ASN A 221 15.02 18.44 -0.42
CA ASN A 221 15.09 19.77 -1.02
C ASN A 221 13.75 20.29 -1.55
N ASN A 222 12.70 19.46 -1.54
CA ASN A 222 11.37 19.81 -2.04
C ASN A 222 10.59 20.64 -0.99
N LYS A 223 9.95 21.74 -1.41
CA LYS A 223 9.29 22.67 -0.47
C LYS A 223 8.00 22.08 0.10
N GLU A 224 7.25 21.36 -0.73
CA GLU A 224 5.96 20.78 -0.42
C GLU A 224 6.10 19.68 0.63
N PHE A 225 7.07 18.78 0.48
CA PHE A 225 7.42 17.78 1.50
C PHE A 225 7.89 18.41 2.82
N ASN A 226 8.67 19.49 2.75
CA ASN A 226 9.08 20.23 3.95
C ASN A 226 7.87 20.88 4.67
N LEU A 227 6.91 21.42 3.93
CA LEU A 227 5.67 21.95 4.49
C LEU A 227 4.79 20.85 5.10
N ILE A 228 4.72 19.67 4.48
CA ILE A 228 4.02 18.50 5.03
C ILE A 228 4.64 18.07 6.36
N LEU A 229 5.97 18.02 6.46
CA LEU A 229 6.65 17.71 7.72
C LEU A 229 6.34 18.74 8.82
N ASP A 230 6.31 20.02 8.47
CA ASP A 230 5.96 21.08 9.41
C ASP A 230 4.50 20.92 9.88
N GLY A 231 3.57 20.65 8.96
CA GLY A 231 2.16 20.35 9.28
C GLY A 231 1.98 19.11 10.14
N ALA A 232 2.72 18.03 9.86
CA ALA A 232 2.70 16.82 10.66
C ALA A 232 3.17 17.07 12.10
N LYS A 233 4.17 17.96 12.28
CA LYS A 233 4.64 18.38 13.61
C LYS A 233 3.56 19.15 14.35
N GLN A 234 2.93 20.13 13.70
CA GLN A 234 1.84 20.89 14.30
C GLN A 234 0.64 20.00 14.64
N LEU A 235 0.31 19.03 13.79
CA LEU A 235 -0.75 18.06 14.05
C LEU A 235 -0.46 17.24 15.30
N LYS A 236 0.78 16.74 15.46
CA LYS A 236 1.19 16.04 16.68
C LYS A 236 1.06 16.93 17.91
N GLU A 237 1.61 18.15 17.87
CA GLU A 237 1.53 19.09 19.00
C GLU A 237 0.09 19.40 19.38
N ASN A 238 -0.83 19.42 18.42
CA ASN A 238 -2.25 19.59 18.67
C ASN A 238 -2.94 18.33 19.21
N ARG A 239 -2.54 17.13 18.76
CA ARG A 239 -3.01 15.84 19.30
C ARG A 239 -2.63 15.67 20.76
N ASP A 240 -1.39 16.02 21.12
CA ASP A 240 -0.85 15.83 22.46
C ASP A 240 -1.42 16.87 23.47
N LYS A 241 -2.11 17.91 23.00
CA LYS A 241 -2.82 18.88 23.87
C LYS A 241 -4.10 18.27 24.44
N SER A 242 -4.09 18.02 25.75
CA SER A 242 -5.24 17.56 26.53
C SER A 242 -5.98 18.66 27.30
N VAL A 243 -5.42 19.88 27.35
CA VAL A 243 -5.97 21.01 28.13
C VAL A 243 -6.63 22.03 27.21
N TYR A 244 -7.89 22.35 27.51
CA TYR A 244 -8.73 23.26 26.72
C TYR A 244 -9.36 24.33 27.60
N PRO A 245 -9.40 25.61 27.16
CA PRO A 245 -10.09 26.66 27.90
C PRO A 245 -11.61 26.41 27.87
N LEU A 246 -12.25 26.52 29.04
CA LEU A 246 -13.71 26.36 29.19
C LEU A 246 -14.48 27.68 28.96
N LYS A 247 -13.79 28.82 29.00
CA LYS A 247 -14.39 30.12 28.66
C LYS A 247 -14.56 30.20 27.15
N LEU A 248 -15.79 30.47 26.70
CA LEU A 248 -16.15 30.49 25.28
C LEU A 248 -15.26 31.41 24.44
N ASN A 249 -14.94 32.61 24.94
CA ASN A 249 -14.10 33.58 24.21
C ASN A 249 -12.66 33.07 24.04
N ASP A 250 -12.09 32.48 25.10
CA ASP A 250 -10.74 31.93 25.08
C ASP A 250 -10.66 30.69 24.17
N TYR A 251 -11.72 29.86 24.17
CA TYR A 251 -11.85 28.72 23.26
C TYR A 251 -11.93 29.15 21.81
N ARG A 252 -12.76 30.15 21.48
CA ARG A 252 -12.84 30.71 20.13
C ARG A 252 -11.50 31.26 19.65
N ALA A 253 -10.83 32.06 20.48
CA ALA A 253 -9.51 32.60 20.14
C ALA A 253 -8.45 31.50 19.93
N MET A 254 -8.54 30.39 20.66
CA MET A 254 -7.67 29.23 20.44
C MET A 254 -7.94 28.56 19.09
N ILE A 255 -9.21 28.35 18.72
CA ILE A 255 -9.59 27.76 17.42
C ILE A 255 -9.21 28.68 16.26
N ASP A 256 -9.48 29.98 16.37
CA ASP A 256 -9.14 30.96 15.33
C ASP A 256 -7.62 30.99 15.08
N ARG A 257 -6.81 30.95 16.14
CA ARG A 257 -5.35 30.85 16.02
C ARG A 257 -4.93 29.56 15.33
N ARG A 258 -5.50 28.42 15.70
CA ARG A 258 -5.18 27.12 15.05
C ARG A 258 -5.53 27.13 13.57
N ASN A 259 -6.69 27.68 13.21
CA ASN A 259 -7.11 27.81 11.82
C ASN A 259 -6.18 28.75 11.04
N GLU A 260 -5.76 29.88 11.63
CA GLU A 260 -4.81 30.79 10.98
C GLU A 260 -3.45 30.12 10.75
N GLU A 261 -2.95 29.38 11.75
CA GLU A 261 -1.70 28.63 11.63
C GLU A 261 -1.78 27.52 10.59
N SER A 262 -2.95 26.90 10.36
CA SER A 262 -3.09 25.81 9.39
C SER A 262 -3.22 26.28 7.95
N LYS A 263 -3.62 27.54 7.71
CA LYS A 263 -3.82 28.10 6.35
C LYS A 263 -2.62 27.93 5.42
N LYS A 264 -1.39 27.98 5.96
CA LYS A 264 -0.15 27.79 5.18
C LYS A 264 -0.02 26.38 4.56
N TYR A 265 -0.83 25.42 5.02
CA TYR A 265 -0.84 24.05 4.50
C TYR A 265 -1.98 23.77 3.54
N ASP A 266 -2.98 24.66 3.47
CA ASP A 266 -4.18 24.42 2.68
C ASP A 266 -3.86 24.23 1.20
N ASP A 267 -2.75 24.80 0.71
CA ASP A 267 -2.41 24.83 -0.71
C ASP A 267 -1.50 23.68 -1.18
N ILE A 268 -0.99 22.83 -0.28
CA ILE A 268 0.07 21.83 -0.58
C ILE A 268 -0.36 20.80 -1.65
N LEU A 269 -1.67 20.60 -1.88
CA LEU A 269 -2.19 19.67 -2.88
C LEU A 269 -3.35 20.26 -3.70
N LYS A 270 -3.42 21.58 -3.84
CA LYS A 270 -4.53 22.22 -4.56
C LYS A 270 -4.30 22.35 -6.06
N ASN A 271 -3.06 22.56 -6.47
CA ASN A 271 -2.71 22.87 -7.84
C ASN A 271 -2.17 21.65 -8.58
N ASP A 272 -2.47 21.58 -9.87
CA ASP A 272 -1.89 20.58 -10.76
C ASP A 272 -0.37 20.72 -10.78
N ILE A 273 0.31 19.57 -10.72
CA ILE A 273 1.76 19.49 -10.74
C ILE A 273 2.25 19.65 -12.18
N GLU A 274 3.15 20.61 -12.41
CA GLU A 274 3.70 20.87 -13.73
C GLU A 274 4.50 19.65 -14.24
N GLY A 275 4.16 19.15 -15.43
CA GLY A 275 4.80 17.98 -16.03
C GLY A 275 4.22 16.62 -15.60
N LEU A 276 3.26 16.59 -14.67
CA LEU A 276 2.50 15.38 -14.34
C LEU A 276 1.28 15.24 -15.26
N SER A 277 1.38 14.33 -16.24
CA SER A 277 0.27 13.98 -17.11
C SER A 277 -0.38 12.67 -16.66
N VAL A 278 -1.69 12.70 -16.47
CA VAL A 278 -2.49 11.53 -16.09
C VAL A 278 -3.62 11.36 -17.10
N THR A 279 -3.69 10.18 -17.70
CA THR A 279 -4.67 9.84 -18.75
C THR A 279 -5.19 8.44 -18.56
N ASN A 280 -6.47 8.24 -18.84
CA ASN A 280 -7.08 6.91 -18.87
C ASN A 280 -6.59 6.08 -20.05
N LEU A 281 -6.69 4.76 -19.90
CA LEU A 281 -6.46 3.83 -21.00
C LEU A 281 -7.55 3.96 -22.06
N PRO A 282 -7.22 3.92 -23.36
CA PRO A 282 -8.21 3.99 -24.42
C PRO A 282 -9.30 2.92 -24.32
N SER A 283 -8.95 1.71 -23.85
CA SER A 283 -9.90 0.60 -23.66
C SER A 283 -10.98 0.87 -22.62
N ASP A 284 -10.72 1.76 -21.66
CA ASP A 284 -11.63 2.00 -20.55
C ASP A 284 -12.56 3.20 -20.81
N LEU A 285 -12.24 4.03 -21.82
CA LEU A 285 -13.00 5.23 -22.17
C LEU A 285 -14.46 4.93 -22.51
N GLN A 286 -14.75 3.79 -23.14
CA GLN A 286 -16.14 3.41 -23.44
C GLN A 286 -16.96 3.22 -22.16
N LYS A 287 -16.40 2.53 -21.17
CA LYS A 287 -17.06 2.27 -19.88
C LYS A 287 -17.16 3.55 -19.05
N ILE A 288 -16.12 4.37 -19.04
CA ILE A 288 -16.09 5.64 -18.31
C ILE A 288 -17.15 6.61 -18.85
N ASN A 289 -17.30 6.70 -20.18
CA ASN A 289 -18.25 7.61 -20.82
C ASN A 289 -19.67 7.02 -20.95
N MET A 290 -19.95 5.85 -20.37
CA MET A 290 -21.24 5.18 -20.48
C MET A 290 -22.37 5.97 -19.78
N ASP A 291 -22.06 6.66 -18.69
CA ASP A 291 -22.98 7.54 -17.98
C ASP A 291 -22.25 8.70 -17.27
N GLU A 292 -23.01 9.74 -16.92
CA GLU A 292 -22.49 10.96 -16.28
C GLU A 292 -21.87 10.70 -14.91
N SER A 293 -22.33 9.70 -14.17
CA SER A 293 -21.80 9.38 -12.83
C SER A 293 -20.42 8.76 -12.91
N ASN A 294 -20.21 7.81 -13.84
CA ASN A 294 -18.90 7.21 -14.09
C ASN A 294 -17.89 8.25 -14.57
N LYS A 295 -18.31 9.14 -15.47
CA LYS A 295 -17.46 10.23 -15.94
C LYS A 295 -17.08 11.19 -14.81
N ALA A 296 -18.04 11.64 -13.99
CA ALA A 296 -17.77 12.54 -12.88
C ALA A 296 -16.79 11.94 -11.86
N ARG A 297 -16.97 10.67 -11.47
CA ARG A 297 -16.05 9.97 -10.56
C ARG A 297 -14.64 9.85 -11.14
N ASN A 298 -14.54 9.58 -12.44
CA ASN A 298 -13.27 9.50 -13.13
C ASN A 298 -12.58 10.88 -13.20
N ASP A 299 -13.32 11.94 -13.52
CA ASP A 299 -12.78 13.29 -13.63
C ASP A 299 -12.25 13.79 -12.27
N GLU A 300 -12.96 13.48 -11.18
CA GLU A 300 -12.49 13.70 -9.80
C GLU A 300 -11.21 12.90 -9.51
N PHE A 301 -11.22 11.59 -9.80
CA PHE A 301 -10.05 10.73 -9.62
C PHE A 301 -8.80 11.23 -10.37
N ILE A 302 -8.92 11.55 -11.66
CA ILE A 302 -7.80 12.09 -12.45
C ILE A 302 -7.37 13.46 -11.94
N GLY A 303 -8.32 14.30 -11.50
CA GLY A 303 -8.06 15.60 -10.90
C GLY A 303 -7.23 15.50 -9.62
N ASP A 304 -7.50 14.51 -8.78
CA ASP A 304 -6.74 14.27 -7.55
C ASP A 304 -5.33 13.74 -7.85
N LEU A 305 -5.19 12.81 -8.80
CA LEU A 305 -3.87 12.26 -9.18
C LEU A 305 -2.91 13.32 -9.73
N LYS A 306 -3.43 14.33 -10.45
CA LYS A 306 -2.62 15.44 -11.00
C LYS A 306 -2.01 16.34 -9.92
N LYS A 307 -2.50 16.27 -8.69
CA LYS A 307 -2.07 17.09 -7.56
C LYS A 307 -1.27 16.28 -6.55
N ASP A 308 -1.08 14.99 -6.80
CA ASP A 308 -0.48 14.05 -5.87
C ASP A 308 1.05 14.03 -5.98
N ILE A 309 1.70 14.79 -5.09
CA ILE A 309 3.16 14.87 -5.03
C ILE A 309 3.84 13.53 -4.72
N TYR A 310 3.12 12.59 -4.09
CA TYR A 310 3.68 11.26 -3.80
C TYR A 310 3.77 10.44 -5.07
N ILE A 311 2.78 10.57 -5.97
CA ILE A 311 2.83 9.94 -7.30
C ILE A 311 3.91 10.59 -8.15
N GLU A 312 4.04 11.92 -8.12
CA GLU A 312 5.12 12.63 -8.81
C GLU A 312 6.51 12.10 -8.40
N GLU A 313 6.80 12.06 -7.10
CA GLU A 313 8.09 11.54 -6.63
C GLU A 313 8.25 10.05 -6.96
N THR A 314 7.17 9.27 -6.91
CA THR A 314 7.21 7.86 -7.32
C THR A 314 7.52 7.69 -8.81
N LEU A 315 7.05 8.59 -9.67
CA LEU A 315 7.44 8.63 -11.08
C LEU A 315 8.89 9.03 -11.26
N HIS A 316 9.43 9.95 -10.45
CA HIS A 316 10.86 10.25 -10.45
C HIS A 316 11.71 9.04 -10.04
N ILE A 317 11.29 8.31 -9.00
CA ILE A 317 11.92 7.04 -8.58
C ILE A 317 11.87 6.01 -9.71
N MET A 318 10.72 5.88 -10.40
CA MET A 318 10.58 5.00 -11.56
C MET A 318 11.55 5.37 -12.69
N ARG A 319 11.70 6.66 -12.99
CA ARG A 319 12.64 7.16 -13.99
C ARG A 319 14.10 6.88 -13.60
N ASP A 320 14.45 7.07 -12.33
CA ASP A 320 15.79 6.75 -11.82
C ASP A 320 16.06 5.25 -11.92
N MET A 321 15.10 4.42 -11.53
CA MET A 321 15.20 2.97 -11.62
C MET A 321 15.44 2.52 -13.07
N ILE A 322 14.71 3.06 -14.04
CA ILE A 322 14.91 2.76 -15.47
C ILE A 322 16.29 3.22 -15.96
N LYS A 323 16.75 4.41 -15.53
CA LYS A 323 18.05 4.98 -15.95
C LYS A 323 19.24 4.28 -15.32
N MET A 324 19.12 3.83 -14.07
CA MET A 324 20.24 3.32 -13.29
C MET A 324 20.34 1.79 -13.39
N GLU A 325 19.23 1.06 -13.45
CA GLU A 325 19.28 -0.41 -13.42
C GLU A 325 19.52 -1.04 -14.79
N ARG A 326 20.48 -1.97 -14.82
CA ARG A 326 20.84 -2.69 -16.06
C ARG A 326 19.72 -3.56 -16.58
N SER A 327 18.91 -4.14 -15.68
CA SER A 327 17.71 -4.91 -16.05
C SER A 327 16.74 -4.13 -16.94
N PHE A 328 16.82 -2.78 -16.95
CA PHE A 328 15.93 -1.91 -17.70
C PHE A 328 16.63 -1.10 -18.79
N ALA A 329 17.85 -1.48 -19.20
CA ALA A 329 18.63 -0.76 -20.21
C ALA A 329 17.86 -0.54 -21.53
N ALA A 330 17.04 -1.51 -21.96
CA ALA A 330 16.22 -1.40 -23.17
C ALA A 330 15.13 -0.31 -23.10
N LEU A 331 14.76 0.15 -21.90
CA LEU A 331 13.76 1.19 -21.68
C LEU A 331 14.36 2.60 -21.57
N GLN A 332 15.68 2.72 -21.44
CA GLN A 332 16.34 4.02 -21.16
C GLN A 332 16.08 5.06 -22.24
N ASP A 333 16.04 4.67 -23.52
CA ASP A 333 15.80 5.60 -24.62
C ASP A 333 14.36 6.13 -24.66
N ARG A 334 13.41 5.44 -24.03
CA ARG A 334 11.99 5.85 -23.94
C ARG A 334 11.74 6.89 -22.85
N VAL A 335 12.67 7.01 -21.89
CA VAL A 335 12.54 7.88 -20.71
C VAL A 335 13.49 9.08 -20.77
N LYS A 336 14.13 9.31 -21.94
CA LYS A 336 15.04 10.44 -22.21
C LYS A 336 14.34 11.75 -22.60
N SER A 337 13.01 11.77 -22.66
CA SER A 337 12.17 12.95 -22.90
C SER A 337 11.44 13.40 -21.64
#